data_AF-A0A961H7E1-F1
#
_entry.id   AF-A0A961H7E1-F1
#
_cell.length_a   1.000
_cell.length_b   1.000
_cell.length_c   1.000
_cell.angle_alpha   90.00
_cell.angle_beta   90.00
_cell.angle_gamma   90.00
#
_symmetry.space_group_name_H-M   'P 1'
#
loop_
_entity.id
_entity.type
_entity.pdbx_description
1 polymer ?
#
loop_
_entity_poly.entity_id
_entity_poly.type
_entity_poly.pdbx_seq_one_letter_code
_entity_poly.pdbx_strand_id
1 'polypeptide(L)'
;RELAAYATSLRAHVNLIPLNPTPGYPTVGSPMRRVREFRDRLDSLGANATIRQNRGTEIDAACGQLRNVHRSRGTAKVATPVSLAQDRGVSLPE
;
A
#
# COMPACT_ATOMS: atom_id res chain seq x y z
N ARG A 1 13.33 -9.13 -19.57
CA ARG A 1 13.29 -9.74 -20.91
C ARG A 1 12.62 -11.10 -20.84
N GLU A 2 13.10 -12.02 -19.99
CA GLU A 2 12.50 -13.35 -19.77
C GLU A 2 10.99 -13.31 -19.48
N LEU A 3 10.55 -12.49 -18.51
CA LEU A 3 9.12 -12.36 -18.18
C LEU A 3 8.26 -11.93 -19.38
N ALA A 4 8.77 -11.02 -20.21
CA ALA A 4 8.03 -10.57 -21.40
C ALA A 4 7.87 -11.70 -22.42
N ALA A 5 8.96 -12.46 -22.68
CA ALA A 5 8.90 -13.61 -23.58
C ALA A 5 7.88 -14.66 -23.11
N TYR A 6 7.90 -14.98 -21.81
CA TYR A 6 6.97 -15.92 -21.21
C TYR A 6 5.51 -15.41 -21.30
N ALA A 7 5.25 -14.17 -20.88
CA ALA A 7 3.91 -13.59 -20.91
C ALA A 7 3.33 -13.51 -22.33
N THR A 8 4.13 -13.07 -23.31
CA THR A 8 3.69 -12.98 -24.71
C THR A 8 3.39 -14.34 -25.32
N SER A 9 4.19 -15.37 -25.02
CA SER A 9 3.92 -16.75 -25.50
C SER A 9 2.57 -17.30 -25.01
N LEU A 10 2.14 -16.86 -23.83
CA LEU A 10 0.87 -17.27 -23.21
C LEU A 10 -0.29 -16.31 -23.49
N ARG A 11 -0.05 -15.19 -24.19
CA ARG A 11 -1.00 -14.08 -24.32
C ARG A 11 -1.51 -13.58 -22.96
N ALA A 12 -0.64 -13.63 -21.95
CA ALA A 12 -0.96 -13.29 -20.58
C ALA A 12 -0.89 -11.79 -20.33
N HIS A 13 -1.70 -11.32 -19.38
CA HIS A 13 -1.60 -9.97 -18.84
C HIS A 13 -0.72 -9.98 -17.58
N VAL A 14 0.24 -9.06 -17.51
CA VAL A 14 1.12 -8.91 -16.36
C VAL A 14 0.60 -7.79 -15.45
N ASN A 15 0.19 -8.15 -14.23
CA ASN A 15 -0.22 -7.18 -13.23
C ASN A 15 0.88 -6.98 -12.19
N LEU A 16 1.51 -5.81 -12.19
CA LEU A 16 2.54 -5.46 -11.21
C LEU A 16 1.88 -4.94 -9.93
N ILE A 17 2.19 -5.57 -8.80
CA ILE A 17 1.70 -5.19 -7.48
C ILE A 17 2.86 -4.61 -6.68
N PRO A 18 2.90 -3.29 -6.43
CA PRO A 18 3.91 -2.70 -5.55
C PRO A 18 3.78 -3.29 -4.14
N LEU A 19 4.90 -3.78 -3.59
CA LEU A 19 4.94 -4.33 -2.24
C LEU A 19 4.69 -3.23 -1.21
N ASN A 20 3.66 -3.42 -0.38
CA ASN A 20 3.41 -2.55 0.76
C ASN A 20 4.38 -2.86 1.91
N PRO A 21 4.81 -1.83 2.67
CA PRO A 21 5.54 -2.05 3.92
C PRO A 21 4.76 -3.01 4.82
N THR A 22 5.39 -4.10 5.23
CA THR A 22 4.77 -5.11 6.10
C THR A 22 5.65 -5.32 7.32
N PRO A 23 5.14 -5.06 8.54
CA PRO A 23 5.90 -5.30 9.77
C PRO A 23 6.41 -6.74 9.85
N GLY A 24 7.71 -6.92 10.11
CA GLY A 24 8.34 -8.23 10.22
C GLY A 24 8.73 -8.90 8.89
N TYR A 25 8.56 -8.22 7.75
CA TYR A 25 9.09 -8.67 6.46
C TYR A 25 10.36 -7.90 6.10
N PRO A 26 11.50 -8.55 5.84
CA PRO A 26 12.79 -7.87 5.64
C PRO A 26 12.89 -7.16 4.29
N THR A 27 12.06 -7.53 3.31
CA THR A 27 12.16 -7.00 1.95
C THR A 27 11.38 -5.71 1.81
N VAL A 28 12.08 -4.67 1.37
CA VAL A 28 11.48 -3.38 1.02
C VAL A 28 10.98 -3.42 -0.42
N GLY A 29 9.79 -2.88 -0.67
CA GLY A 29 9.24 -2.74 -2.01
C GLY A 29 10.13 -1.88 -2.92
N SER A 30 10.10 -2.17 -4.22
CA SER A 30 10.76 -1.31 -5.20
C SER A 30 10.13 0.10 -5.21
N PRO A 31 10.93 1.17 -5.33
CA PRO A 31 10.39 2.52 -5.52
C PRO A 31 9.46 2.57 -6.74
N MET A 32 8.38 3.35 -6.65
CA MET A 32 7.38 3.44 -7.73
C MET A 32 7.98 3.80 -9.10
N ARG A 33 9.05 4.60 -9.14
CA ARG A 33 9.79 4.90 -10.36
C ARG A 33 10.30 3.62 -11.04
N ARG A 34 10.90 2.70 -10.27
CA ARG A 34 11.43 1.44 -10.79
C ARG A 34 10.33 0.50 -11.27
N VAL A 35 9.18 0.49 -10.58
CA VAL A 35 8.00 -0.27 -11.00
C VAL A 35 7.47 0.22 -12.35
N ARG A 36 7.41 1.56 -12.55
CA ARG A 36 7.04 2.17 -13.83
C ARG A 36 8.03 1.81 -14.94
N GLU A 37 9.33 1.97 -14.70
CA GLU A 37 10.37 1.59 -15.66
C GLU A 37 10.28 0.10 -16.04
N PHE A 38 9.96 -0.77 -15.09
CA PHE A 38 9.76 -2.19 -15.36
C PHE A 38 8.52 -2.44 -16.22
N ARG A 39 7.38 -1.79 -15.91
CA ARG A 39 6.17 -1.82 -16.74
C ARG A 39 6.47 -1.37 -18.17
N ASP A 40 7.13 -0.23 -18.33
CA ASP A 40 7.43 0.34 -19.65
C ASP A 40 8.37 -0.56 -20.45
N ARG A 41 9.32 -1.21 -19.76
CA ARG A 41 10.19 -2.22 -20.39
C ARG A 41 9.40 -3.46 -20.83
N LEU A 42 8.43 -3.93 -20.07
CA LEU A 42 7.57 -5.05 -20.50
C LEU A 42 6.73 -4.65 -21.72
N ASP A 43 6.15 -3.46 -21.69
CA ASP A 43 5.33 -2.91 -22.77
C ASP A 43 6.13 -2.74 -24.06
N SER A 44 7.36 -2.21 -23.97
CA SER A 44 8.28 -2.07 -25.11
C SER A 44 8.70 -3.41 -25.74
N LEU A 45 8.51 -4.52 -25.02
CA LEU A 45 8.78 -5.88 -25.48
C LEU A 45 7.51 -6.60 -25.96
N GLY A 46 6.36 -5.92 -26.02
CA GLY A 46 5.08 -6.46 -26.48
C GLY A 46 4.31 -7.26 -25.42
N ALA A 47 4.68 -7.18 -24.14
CA ALA A 47 3.93 -7.79 -23.06
C ALA A 47 2.94 -6.77 -22.46
N ASN A 48 1.65 -7.09 -22.46
CA ASN A 48 0.63 -6.23 -21.89
C ASN A 48 0.76 -6.21 -20.35
N ALA A 49 1.18 -5.06 -19.81
CA ALA A 49 1.46 -4.89 -18.39
C ALA A 49 0.76 -3.67 -17.78
N THR A 50 0.16 -3.85 -16.59
CA THR A 50 -0.41 -2.78 -15.77
C THR A 50 0.24 -2.74 -14.39
N ILE A 51 0.10 -1.59 -13.72
CA ILE A 51 0.47 -1.45 -12.31
C ILE A 51 -0.82 -1.31 -11.52
N ARG A 52 -1.05 -2.22 -10.57
CA ARG A 52 -2.16 -2.08 -9.62
C ARG A 52 -1.88 -0.89 -8.71
N GLN A 53 -2.72 0.13 -8.80
CA GLN A 53 -2.71 1.22 -7.83
C GLN A 53 -3.21 0.68 -6.49
N ASN A 54 -2.46 0.95 -5.42
CA ASN A 54 -2.87 0.63 -4.07
C ASN A 54 -3.93 1.66 -3.67
N ARG A 55 -5.20 1.38 -3.96
CA ARG A 55 -6.31 2.10 -3.33
C ARG A 55 -6.28 1.78 -1.83
N GLY A 56 -6.06 2.78 -0.98
CA GLY A 56 -6.17 2.63 0.48
C GLY A 56 -4.91 2.89 1.32
N THR A 57 -3.86 3.53 0.78
CA THR A 57 -2.73 3.99 1.62
C THR A 57 -3.12 5.09 2.61
N GLU A 58 -4.31 5.70 2.43
CA GLU A 58 -4.90 6.66 3.37
C GLU A 58 -5.74 5.98 4.48
N ILE A 59 -6.05 4.69 4.38
CA ILE A 59 -7.01 4.00 5.29
C ILE A 59 -6.60 2.58 5.73
N ASP A 60 -5.32 2.20 5.67
CA ASP A 60 -4.84 0.87 6.10
C ASP A 60 -5.62 -0.32 5.48
N ALA A 61 -6.12 -0.17 4.25
CA ALA A 61 -6.91 -1.21 3.56
C ALA A 61 -6.10 -1.97 2.49
N ALA A 62 -4.79 -2.02 2.62
CA ALA A 62 -3.92 -2.63 1.62
C ALA A 62 -4.02 -4.16 1.59
N CYS A 63 -4.00 -4.74 0.38
CA CYS A 63 -3.99 -6.18 0.14
C CYS A 63 -2.79 -6.83 0.87
N GLY A 64 -3.06 -7.71 1.85
CA GLY A 64 -2.06 -8.36 2.70
C GLY A 64 -2.33 -8.23 4.20
N GLN A 65 -3.25 -7.35 4.62
CA GLN A 65 -3.58 -7.14 6.04
C GLN A 65 -4.61 -8.12 6.64
N LEU A 66 -5.20 -9.00 5.82
CA LEU A 66 -6.11 -10.04 6.30
C LEU A 66 -5.34 -11.21 6.91
N ARG A 67 -4.57 -10.95 7.97
CA ARG A 67 -4.13 -12.01 8.88
C ARG A 67 -5.32 -12.31 9.79
N ASN A 68 -5.92 -13.48 9.62
CA ASN A 68 -6.96 -14.01 10.50
C ASN A 68 -6.52 -13.90 11.96
N VAL A 69 -7.06 -12.92 12.67
CA VAL A 69 -6.97 -12.84 14.12
C VAL A 69 -8.02 -13.81 14.68
N HIS A 70 -7.76 -15.12 14.62
CA HIS A 70 -8.36 -16.02 15.59
C HIS A 70 -7.68 -15.77 16.93
N ARG A 71 -7.99 -14.63 17.56
CA ARG A 71 -7.66 -14.41 18.97
C ARG A 71 -8.93 -14.59 19.77
N SER A 72 -9.01 -15.77 20.34
CA SER A 72 -9.64 -16.10 21.62
C SER A 72 -10.01 -14.86 22.44
N ARG A 73 -11.28 -14.79 22.82
CA ARG A 73 -11.87 -13.86 23.80
C ARG A 73 -10.86 -13.42 24.87
N GLY A 74 -10.60 -12.12 24.95
CA GLY A 74 -9.79 -11.51 25.99
C GLY A 74 -9.99 -10.00 25.98
N THR A 75 -10.69 -9.51 26.99
CA THR A 75 -11.15 -8.13 27.23
C THR A 75 -10.06 -7.06 27.05
N ALA A 76 -10.31 -6.04 26.21
CA ALA A 76 -9.52 -4.83 26.19
C ALA A 76 -10.41 -3.61 26.51
N LYS A 77 -10.22 -3.05 27.72
CA LYS A 77 -10.74 -1.74 28.14
C LYS A 77 -10.23 -0.66 27.18
N VAL A 78 -11.14 0.17 26.66
CA VAL A 78 -10.77 1.41 25.95
C VAL A 78 -10.47 2.48 27.00
N ALA A 79 -9.23 2.97 27.01
CA ALA A 79 -8.83 4.15 27.77
C ALA A 79 -9.13 5.41 26.95
N THR A 80 -9.85 6.36 27.56
CA THR A 80 -10.13 7.69 27.01
C THR A 80 -8.87 8.58 27.08
N PRO A 81 -8.53 9.35 26.03
CA PRO A 81 -7.62 10.46 26.20
C PRO A 81 -8.37 11.77 26.52
N VAL A 82 -7.99 12.27 27.69
CA VAL A 82 -8.05 13.62 28.26
C VAL A 82 -8.14 14.79 27.26
N SER A 83 -9.08 15.70 27.55
CA SER A 83 -9.11 17.10 27.09
C SER A 83 -7.96 17.88 27.72
N LEU A 84 -7.14 18.56 26.90
CA LEU A 84 -6.25 19.63 27.35
C LEU A 84 -6.72 20.96 26.74
N ALA A 85 -7.14 21.85 27.63
CA ALA A 85 -7.43 23.24 27.41
C ALA A 85 -6.14 24.09 27.39
N GLN A 86 -6.33 25.37 27.00
CA GLN A 86 -5.45 26.55 27.12
C GLN A 86 -4.52 26.78 25.89
N ASP A 87 -4.34 27.98 25.34
CA ASP A 87 -4.55 29.34 25.86
C ASP A 87 -4.50 30.39 24.70
N ARG A 88 -5.14 31.54 24.94
CA ARG A 88 -4.93 32.91 24.37
C ARG A 88 -5.51 33.31 23.01
N GLY A 89 -6.39 34.32 23.09
CA GLY A 89 -6.73 35.22 21.99
C GLY A 89 -7.75 36.28 22.43
N VAL A 90 -7.36 37.18 23.34
CA VAL A 90 -8.14 38.39 23.68
C VAL A 90 -8.21 39.29 22.44
N SER A 91 -9.43 39.68 22.04
CA SER A 91 -9.71 40.88 21.24
C SER A 91 -11.19 41.27 21.42
N LEU A 92 -11.43 42.31 22.22
CA LEU A 92 -12.64 43.15 22.17
C LEU A 92 -12.34 44.30 21.19
N PRO A 93 -13.36 44.81 20.46
CA PRO A 93 -13.79 46.15 20.81
C PRO A 93 -15.31 46.42 20.69
N GLU A 94 -15.71 47.41 21.51
CA GLU A 94 -16.96 48.19 21.68
C GLU A 94 -18.29 47.48 21.97
#